data_AF-A0A960J7L5-F1
#
_entry.id   AF-A0A960J7L5-F1
#
_cell.length_a   1.000
_cell.length_b   1.000
_cell.length_c   1.000
_cell.angle_alpha   90.00
_cell.angle_beta   90.00
_cell.angle_gamma   90.00
#
_symmetry.space_group_name_H-M   'P 1'
#
loop_
_entity.id
_entity.type
_entity.pdbx_description
1 polymer ?
#
loop_
_entity_poly.entity_id
_entity_poly.type
_entity_poly.pdbx_seq_one_letter_code
_entity_poly.pdbx_strand_id
1 'polypeptide(L)'
;MLHSVKDSQDDSDDHGSRLARCEGRLHLLCAHLAGSAVRSRVEVEDLVQEVYLRALADPCAWPKDANALFRYLSVIARHVVIDVVRAARAAKRDGREEALDRSSWTRAGRTPVAATPGPRTRAAGSEQSR
;
A
#
# COMPACT_ATOMS: atom_id res chain seq x y z
N MET A 1 -25.12 15.31 37.37
CA MET A 1 -23.72 14.83 37.51
C MET A 1 -23.35 14.12 36.21
N LEU A 2 -23.09 14.89 35.15
CA LEU A 2 -22.70 14.38 33.83
C LEU A 2 -21.21 14.68 33.68
N HIS A 3 -20.35 13.73 34.06
CA HIS A 3 -18.92 13.86 33.80
C HIS A 3 -18.66 13.47 32.35
N SER A 4 -18.31 14.51 31.59
CA SER A 4 -17.55 14.57 30.35
C SER A 4 -16.95 13.24 29.88
N VAL A 5 -17.49 12.69 28.79
CA VAL A 5 -16.91 11.58 28.00
C VAL A 5 -15.94 12.15 26.94
N LYS A 6 -15.24 13.24 27.24
CA LYS A 6 -14.60 14.09 26.20
C LYS A 6 -13.07 14.10 26.21
N ASP A 7 -12.42 13.10 26.83
CA ASP A 7 -10.96 13.08 26.96
C ASP A 7 -10.27 11.89 26.26
N SER A 8 -10.99 11.04 25.51
CA SER A 8 -10.40 9.85 24.86
C SER A 8 -10.07 10.03 23.37
N GLN A 9 -10.31 11.21 22.78
CA GLN A 9 -10.08 11.46 21.35
C GLN A 9 -8.82 12.29 21.04
N ASP A 10 -8.18 12.90 22.04
CA ASP A 10 -7.12 13.92 21.82
C ASP A 10 -5.69 13.34 21.74
N ASP A 11 -5.42 12.14 22.27
CA ASP A 11 -4.09 11.48 22.18
C ASP A 11 -3.88 10.71 20.86
N SER A 12 -4.98 10.43 20.14
CA SER A 12 -4.98 9.91 18.77
C SER A 12 -4.41 10.93 17.77
N ASP A 13 -4.57 12.22 18.06
CA ASP A 13 -4.05 13.35 17.31
C ASP A 13 -2.54 13.50 17.62
N ASP A 14 -1.62 12.86 16.94
CA ASP A 14 -1.25 13.16 15.55
C ASP A 14 -0.43 12.02 14.94
N HIS A 15 -0.77 10.76 15.22
CA HIS A 15 -0.02 9.61 14.67
C HIS A 15 -0.01 9.65 13.14
N GLY A 16 -1.17 9.96 12.56
CA GLY A 16 -1.34 10.17 11.12
C GLY A 16 -0.40 11.22 10.56
N SER A 17 -0.40 12.46 11.07
CA SER A 17 0.47 13.48 10.46
C SER A 17 1.94 13.29 10.80
N ARG A 18 2.29 12.63 11.91
CA ARG A 18 3.68 12.19 12.16
C ARG A 18 4.16 11.19 11.10
N LEU A 19 3.32 10.24 10.69
CA LEU A 19 3.63 9.32 9.59
C LEU A 19 3.67 10.05 8.24
N ALA A 20 2.71 10.94 7.97
CA ALA A 20 2.64 11.71 6.73
C ALA A 20 3.90 12.57 6.51
N ARG A 21 4.45 13.18 7.57
CA ARG A 21 5.73 13.90 7.52
C ARG A 21 6.92 13.02 7.08
N CYS A 22 6.80 11.70 7.20
CA CYS A 22 7.83 10.74 6.79
C CYS A 22 7.58 10.14 5.40
N GLU A 23 6.41 10.36 4.79
CA GLU A 23 5.93 9.62 3.60
C GLU A 23 6.91 9.65 2.44
N GLY A 24 7.28 10.84 1.96
CA GLY A 24 8.19 10.94 0.80
C GLY A 24 9.56 10.29 1.04
N ARG A 25 10.12 10.44 2.24
CA ARG A 25 11.40 9.79 2.60
C ARG A 25 11.26 8.28 2.73
N LEU A 26 10.14 7.80 3.26
CA LEU A 26 9.88 6.38 3.44
C LEU A 26 9.63 5.68 2.11
N HIS A 27 8.89 6.33 1.20
CA HIS A 27 8.69 5.85 -0.17
C HIS A 27 10.02 5.67 -0.90
N LEU A 28 10.88 6.70 -0.89
CA LEU A 28 12.23 6.62 -1.48
C LEU A 28 13.06 5.50 -0.86
N LEU A 29 13.00 5.33 0.47
CA LEU A 29 13.70 4.26 1.16
C LEU A 29 13.18 2.88 0.72
N CYS A 30 11.87 2.65 0.70
CA CYS A 30 11.29 1.38 0.25
C CYS A 30 11.64 1.10 -1.21
N ALA A 31 11.56 2.10 -2.09
CA ALA A 31 11.97 1.98 -3.48
C ALA A 31 13.45 1.58 -3.62
N HIS A 32 14.33 2.15 -2.80
CA HIS A 32 15.75 1.82 -2.76
C HIS A 32 15.99 0.39 -2.24
N LEU A 33 15.39 0.01 -1.12
CA LEU A 33 15.57 -1.30 -0.48
C LEU A 33 15.03 -2.46 -1.33
N ALA A 34 13.90 -2.27 -2.02
CA ALA A 34 13.26 -3.31 -2.81
C ALA A 34 14.12 -3.76 -4.01
N GLY A 35 14.90 -2.87 -4.62
CA GLY A 35 15.61 -3.18 -5.86
C GLY A 35 14.68 -3.62 -7.01
N SER A 36 15.24 -3.99 -8.17
CA SER A 36 14.42 -4.30 -9.36
C SER A 36 13.58 -5.58 -9.22
N ALA A 37 14.12 -6.61 -8.59
CA ALA A 37 13.47 -7.92 -8.48
C ALA A 37 12.26 -7.92 -7.54
N VAL A 38 12.26 -7.12 -6.47
CA VAL A 38 11.08 -7.01 -5.59
C VAL A 38 10.04 -6.09 -6.23
N ARG A 39 10.46 -4.95 -6.83
CA ARG A 39 9.56 -4.02 -7.52
C ARG A 39 8.87 -4.62 -8.76
N SER A 40 9.35 -5.75 -9.27
CA SER A 40 8.64 -6.48 -10.33
C SER A 40 7.44 -7.28 -9.82
N ARG A 41 7.30 -7.43 -8.49
CA ARG A 41 6.31 -8.30 -7.83
C ARG A 41 5.39 -7.55 -6.87
N VAL A 42 5.85 -6.45 -6.29
CA VAL A 42 5.12 -5.66 -5.27
C VAL A 42 5.31 -4.18 -5.57
N GLU A 43 4.24 -3.39 -5.41
CA GLU A 43 4.30 -1.93 -5.56
C GLU A 43 5.01 -1.30 -4.36
N VAL A 44 5.65 -0.14 -4.55
CA VAL A 44 6.38 0.51 -3.44
C VAL A 44 5.40 1.00 -2.38
N GLU A 45 4.23 1.43 -2.83
CA GLU A 45 3.10 1.89 -2.04
C GLU A 45 2.62 0.80 -1.07
N ASP A 46 2.54 -0.45 -1.51
CA ASP A 46 2.17 -1.59 -0.65
C ASP A 46 3.21 -1.81 0.46
N LEU A 47 4.51 -1.66 0.14
CA LEU A 47 5.56 -1.77 1.15
C LEU A 47 5.46 -0.64 2.18
N VAL A 48 5.16 0.58 1.74
CA VAL A 48 4.97 1.73 2.63
C VAL A 48 3.75 1.52 3.53
N GLN A 49 2.63 1.05 2.98
CA GLN A 49 1.43 0.73 3.74
C GLN A 49 1.71 -0.35 4.80
N GLU A 50 2.39 -1.44 4.43
CA GLU A 50 2.75 -2.49 5.37
C GLU A 50 3.67 -1.98 6.50
N VAL A 51 4.60 -1.06 6.21
CA VAL A 51 5.41 -0.41 7.24
C VAL A 51 4.55 0.38 8.21
N TYR A 52 3.56 1.13 7.71
CA TYR A 52 2.63 1.87 8.56
C TYR A 52 1.73 0.95 9.39
N LEU A 53 1.21 -0.13 8.81
CA LEU A 53 0.41 -1.12 9.55
C LEU A 53 1.20 -1.73 10.70
N ARG A 54 2.46 -2.13 10.47
CA ARG A 54 3.33 -2.68 11.52
C ARG A 54 3.71 -1.63 12.57
N ALA A 55 3.91 -0.39 12.19
CA ALA A 55 4.18 0.69 13.14
C ALA A 55 2.95 0.99 14.01
N LEU A 56 1.77 1.03 13.41
CA LEU A 56 0.50 1.32 14.10
C LEU A 56 0.01 0.16 14.99
N ALA A 57 0.61 -1.03 14.89
CA ALA A 57 0.33 -2.13 15.81
C ALA A 57 0.75 -1.83 17.26
N ASP A 58 1.76 -0.96 17.45
CA ASP A 58 2.20 -0.48 18.77
C ASP A 58 2.64 0.99 18.70
N PRO A 59 1.68 1.93 18.70
CA PRO A 59 1.96 3.37 18.59
C PRO A 59 2.61 3.94 19.86
N CYS A 60 2.41 3.30 21.02
CA CYS A 60 3.00 3.72 22.29
C CYS A 60 4.53 3.61 22.30
N ALA A 61 5.10 2.71 21.48
CA ALA A 61 6.54 2.55 21.32
C ALA A 61 7.21 3.62 20.41
N TRP A 62 6.45 4.54 19.81
CA TRP A 62 7.00 5.45 18.82
C TRP A 62 7.92 6.52 19.43
N PRO A 63 9.13 6.71 18.89
CA PRO A 63 9.99 7.81 19.30
C PRO A 63 9.33 9.17 19.05
N LYS A 64 9.35 10.07 20.04
CA LYS A 64 8.76 11.42 19.93
C LYS A 64 9.46 12.31 18.89
N ASP A 65 10.78 12.17 18.76
CA ASP A 65 11.58 12.90 17.76
C ASP A 65 11.33 12.36 16.34
N ALA A 66 11.17 13.26 15.36
CA ALA A 66 10.87 12.91 13.98
C ALA A 66 12.00 12.11 13.31
N ASN A 67 13.27 12.41 13.60
CA ASN A 67 14.39 11.67 13.03
C ASN A 67 14.52 10.27 13.65
N ALA A 68 14.29 10.15 14.96
CA ALA A 68 14.22 8.87 15.65
C ALA A 68 13.04 8.02 15.15
N LEU A 69 11.87 8.63 14.91
CA LEU A 69 10.72 7.97 14.30
C LEU A 69 11.07 7.46 12.89
N PHE A 70 11.71 8.27 12.06
CA PHE A 70 12.14 7.83 10.73
C PHE A 70 13.13 6.66 10.80
N ARG A 71 14.08 6.67 11.74
CA ARG A 71 15.00 5.53 11.96
C ARG A 71 14.25 4.28 12.38
N TYR A 72 13.25 4.39 13.25
CA TYR A 72 12.38 3.30 13.65
C TYR A 72 11.60 2.72 12.45
N LEU A 73 10.94 3.57 11.66
CA LEU A 73 10.25 3.15 10.44
C LEU A 73 11.20 2.52 9.42
N SER A 74 12.45 2.99 9.33
CA SER A 74 13.48 2.41 8.46
C SER A 74 13.85 0.98 8.86
N VAL A 75 13.82 0.65 10.15
CA VAL A 75 14.06 -0.73 10.62
C VAL A 75 12.90 -1.62 10.18
N ILE A 76 11.67 -1.16 10.37
CA ILE A 76 10.47 -1.89 9.93
C ILE A 76 10.51 -2.11 8.41
N ALA A 77 10.82 -1.08 7.62
CA ALA A 77 10.93 -1.16 6.16
C ALA A 77 11.92 -2.23 5.70
N ARG A 78 13.08 -2.34 6.36
CA ARG A 78 14.04 -3.42 6.07
C ARG A 78 13.44 -4.81 6.33
N HIS A 79 12.75 -4.99 7.45
CA HIS A 79 12.10 -6.27 7.75
C HIS A 79 11.01 -6.62 6.73
N VAL A 80 10.16 -5.66 6.37
CA VAL A 80 9.10 -5.84 5.36
C VAL A 80 9.70 -6.29 4.02
N VAL A 81 10.74 -5.61 3.53
CA VAL A 81 11.40 -6.00 2.27
C VAL A 81 12.04 -7.39 2.36
N ILE A 82 12.70 -7.71 3.48
CA ILE A 82 13.29 -9.04 3.71
C ILE A 82 12.21 -10.12 3.71
N ASP A 83 11.07 -9.87 4.33
CA ASP A 83 9.94 -10.81 4.37
C ASP A 83 9.38 -11.06 2.97
N VAL A 84 9.20 -10.02 2.15
CA VAL A 84 8.78 -10.15 0.75
C VAL A 84 9.79 -10.96 -0.07
N VAL A 85 11.09 -10.70 0.09
CA VAL A 85 12.13 -11.49 -0.58
C VAL A 85 12.10 -12.95 -0.14
N ARG A 86 11.88 -13.22 1.15
CA ARG A 86 11.75 -14.59 1.68
C ARG A 86 10.52 -15.30 1.12
N ALA A 87 9.38 -14.61 1.09
CA ALA A 87 8.14 -15.14 0.52
C ALA A 87 8.31 -15.47 -0.97
N ALA A 88 8.90 -14.57 -1.76
CA ALA A 88 9.16 -14.81 -3.18
C ALA A 88 10.09 -16.01 -3.41
N ARG A 89 11.09 -16.20 -2.55
CA ARG A 89 11.98 -17.37 -2.61
C ARG A 89 11.28 -18.66 -2.20
N ALA A 90 10.37 -18.62 -1.22
CA ALA A 90 9.58 -19.77 -0.81
C ALA A 90 8.61 -20.20 -1.93
N ALA A 91 7.86 -19.26 -2.51
CA ALA A 91 6.96 -19.52 -3.63
C ALA A 91 7.66 -20.19 -4.83
N LYS A 92 8.90 -19.76 -5.13
CA LYS A 92 9.73 -20.40 -6.17
C LYS A 92 10.09 -21.84 -5.85
N ARG A 93 10.36 -22.18 -4.57
CA ARG A 93 10.70 -23.55 -4.17
C ARG A 93 9.50 -24.49 -4.22
N ASP A 94 8.32 -23.97 -3.92
CA ASP A 94 7.08 -24.76 -3.88
C ASP A 94 6.45 -24.94 -5.27
N GLY A 95 7.11 -24.46 -6.34
CA GLY A 95 6.61 -24.55 -7.72
C GLY A 95 5.37 -23.68 -7.99
N ARG A 96 4.97 -22.84 -7.03
CA ARG A 96 3.82 -21.94 -7.13
C ARG A 96 4.30 -20.57 -7.62
N GLU A 97 4.69 -20.50 -8.89
CA GLU A 97 4.87 -19.20 -9.54
C GLU A 97 3.50 -18.64 -9.93
N GLU A 98 2.67 -18.31 -8.93
CA GLU A 98 1.61 -17.33 -9.17
C GLU A 98 2.29 -15.97 -9.23
N ALA A 99 2.50 -15.49 -10.45
CA ALA A 99 2.81 -14.10 -10.67
C ALA A 99 1.71 -13.30 -9.98
N LEU A 100 2.05 -12.59 -8.90
CA LEU A 100 1.20 -11.55 -8.34
C LEU A 100 1.07 -10.51 -9.44
N ASP A 101 0.04 -10.67 -10.26
CA ASP A 101 -0.31 -9.73 -11.29
C ASP A 101 -0.57 -8.41 -10.57
N ARG A 102 0.11 -7.34 -11.01
CA ARG A 102 -0.03 -5.99 -10.45
C ARG A 102 -1.50 -5.56 -10.38
N SER A 103 -2.36 -6.14 -11.21
CA SER A 103 -3.80 -5.87 -11.25
C SER A 103 -4.66 -6.60 -10.20
N SER A 104 -4.10 -7.58 -9.48
CA SER A 104 -4.88 -8.43 -8.56
C SER A 104 -5.28 -7.69 -7.28
N TRP A 105 -4.41 -6.84 -6.73
CA TRP A 105 -4.69 -6.07 -5.52
C TRP A 105 -5.55 -4.82 -5.79
N THR A 106 -5.33 -4.12 -6.91
CA THR A 106 -6.16 -2.96 -7.30
C THR A 106 -7.60 -3.37 -7.69
N ARG A 107 -7.82 -4.62 -8.11
CA ARG A 107 -9.14 -5.13 -8.50
C ARG A 107 -10.01 -5.57 -7.33
N ALA A 108 -9.41 -5.91 -6.18
CA ALA A 108 -10.15 -6.36 -5.00
C ALA A 108 -11.09 -5.30 -4.39
N GLY A 109 -10.90 -4.01 -4.74
CA GLY A 109 -11.76 -2.90 -4.30
C GLY A 109 -12.81 -2.43 -5.31
N ARG A 110 -12.86 -3.00 -6.52
CA ARG A 110 -13.81 -2.58 -7.56
C ARG A 110 -14.70 -3.76 -7.93
N THR A 111 -15.83 -3.89 -7.27
CA THR A 111 -16.93 -4.73 -7.78
C THR A 111 -17.20 -4.33 -9.22
N PRO A 112 -17.12 -5.25 -10.19
CA PRO A 112 -17.56 -4.94 -11.54
C PRO A 112 -19.07 -4.73 -11.46
N VAL A 113 -19.51 -3.47 -11.47
CA VAL A 113 -20.87 -3.14 -11.89
C VAL A 113 -20.99 -3.77 -13.27
N ALA A 114 -21.86 -4.76 -13.37
CA ALA A 114 -22.12 -5.48 -14.61
C ALA A 114 -22.24 -4.45 -15.73
N ALA A 115 -21.33 -4.51 -16.71
CA ALA A 115 -21.44 -3.73 -17.91
C ALA A 115 -22.61 -4.32 -18.70
N THR A 116 -23.83 -3.95 -18.33
CA THR A 116 -24.99 -4.15 -19.17
C THR A 116 -24.71 -3.41 -20.47
N PRO A 117 -24.74 -4.07 -21.64
CA PRO A 117 -24.52 -3.39 -22.90
C PRO A 117 -25.54 -2.24 -23.02
N GLY A 118 -25.04 -1.01 -23.04
CA GLY A 118 -25.87 0.17 -23.28
C GLY A 118 -26.60 0.07 -24.63
N PRO A 119 -27.69 0.82 -24.83
CA PRO A 119 -28.50 0.71 -26.04
C PRO A 119 -27.67 1.02 -27.28
N ARG A 120 -27.68 0.10 -28.26
CA ARG A 120 -27.07 0.30 -29.57
C ARG A 120 -27.85 1.35 -30.35
N THR A 121 -27.38 2.59 -30.38
CA THR A 121 -27.79 3.54 -31.41
C THR A 121 -27.07 3.18 -32.72
N ARG A 122 -27.79 2.59 -33.67
CA ARG A 122 -27.38 2.49 -35.07
C ARG A 122 -27.38 3.90 -35.68
N ALA A 123 -26.22 4.41 -36.04
CA ALA A 123 -26.12 5.42 -37.10
C ALA A 123 -25.70 4.68 -38.37
N ALA A 124 -26.64 4.53 -39.30
CA ALA A 124 -26.42 4.03 -40.66
C ALA A 124 -26.26 5.20 -41.63
N GLY A 125 -25.37 5.02 -42.62
CA GLY A 125 -25.21 5.85 -43.81
C GLY A 125 -23.79 5.65 -44.35
N SER A 126 -23.53 4.74 -45.30
CA SER A 126 -23.57 4.92 -46.78
C SER A 126 -22.80 6.21 -47.20
N GLU A 127 -21.80 6.23 -48.09
CA GLU A 127 -21.54 5.55 -49.37
C GLU A 127 -20.00 5.58 -49.63
N GLN A 128 -19.34 4.47 -49.96
CA GLN A 128 -18.87 4.03 -51.29
C GLN A 128 -18.20 5.05 -52.25
N SER A 129 -16.90 4.77 -52.48
CA SER A 129 -16.16 4.78 -53.75
C SER A 129 -15.95 6.08 -54.55
N ARG A 130 -14.66 6.45 -54.70
CA ARG A 130 -13.92 6.36 -55.97
C ARG A 130 -12.43 6.28 -55.73
#